data_AF-A0A6B3HSW9-F1
#
_entry.id   AF-A0A6B3HSW9-F1
#
_cell.length_a   1.000
_cell.length_b   1.000
_cell.length_c   1.000
_cell.angle_alpha   90.00
_cell.angle_beta   90.00
_cell.angle_gamma   90.00
#
_symmetry.space_group_name_H-M   'P 1'
#
loop_
_entity.id
_entity.type
_entity.pdbx_description
1 polymer ?
#
loop_
_entity_poly.entity_id
_entity_poly.type
_entity_poly.pdbx_seq_one_letter_code
_entity_poly.pdbx_strand_id
1 'polypeptide(L)' 'MTFQPLEDDFPHGAGNPARGALRHAGYTRLAQLTEVTAAEVLALHGVGPKAVRVLRE' A
#
# COMPACT_ATOMS: atom_id res chain seq x y z
N MET A 1 -12.97 18.34 16.42
CA MET A 1 -11.76 17.51 16.34
C MET A 1 -12.00 16.47 15.25
N THR A 2 -11.60 16.76 14.02
CA THR A 2 -11.99 15.98 12.84
C THR A 2 -11.10 14.74 12.75
N PHE A 3 -11.67 13.56 12.96
CA PHE A 3 -11.00 12.30 12.64
C PHE A 3 -11.07 12.16 11.11
N GLN A 4 -9.98 12.50 10.43
CA GLN A 4 -9.81 12.14 9.02
C GLN A 4 -9.88 10.61 8.99
N PRO A 5 -10.86 10.00 8.30
CA PRO A 5 -10.86 8.56 8.17
C PRO A 5 -9.52 8.16 7.53
N LEU A 6 -8.88 7.13 8.09
CA LEU A 6 -7.62 6.55 7.60
C LEU A 6 -7.86 5.80 6.28
N GLU A 7 -8.54 6.44 5.34
CA GLU A 7 -8.76 5.93 4.00
C GLU A 7 -7.42 6.04 3.28
N ASP A 8 -6.81 4.89 3.05
CA ASP A 8 -5.63 4.81 2.23
C ASP A 8 -6.00 5.03 0.75
N ASP A 9 -5.16 5.79 0.04
CA ASP A 9 -5.35 6.12 -1.39
C ASP A 9 -4.89 4.97 -2.30
N PHE A 10 -4.88 3.73 -1.79
CA PHE A 10 -4.41 2.60 -2.58
C PHE A 10 -5.49 2.11 -3.56
N PRO A 11 -5.09 1.80 -4.80
CA PRO A 11 -6.01 1.26 -5.80
C PRO A 11 -6.67 -0.03 -5.31
N HIS A 12 -7.99 -0.15 -5.54
CA HIS A 12 -8.76 -1.33 -5.16
C HIS A 12 -8.19 -2.65 -5.73
N GLY A 13 -7.50 -2.58 -6.88
CA GLY A 13 -6.87 -3.73 -7.52
C GLY A 13 -5.67 -4.32 -6.76
N ALA A 14 -5.09 -3.59 -5.79
CA ALA A 14 -4.02 -4.09 -4.92
C ALA A 14 -4.54 -5.18 -3.96
N GLY A 15 -5.83 -5.18 -3.66
CA GLY A 15 -6.49 -6.12 -2.77
C GLY A 15 -6.33 -5.78 -1.28
N ASN A 16 -7.31 -6.22 -0.47
CA ASN A 16 -7.36 -5.97 0.96
C ASN A 16 -6.10 -6.40 1.75
N PRO A 17 -5.45 -7.57 1.51
CA PRO A 17 -4.26 -7.95 2.28
C PRO A 17 -3.08 -7.02 2.02
N ALA A 18 -2.86 -6.59 0.77
CA ALA A 18 -1.77 -5.68 0.44
C ALA A 18 -2.01 -4.29 1.05
N ARG A 19 -3.23 -3.74 0.93
CA ARG A 19 -3.61 -2.46 1.56
C ARG A 19 -3.45 -2.50 3.08
N GLY A 20 -3.84 -3.61 3.71
CA GLY A 20 -3.65 -3.84 5.14
C GLY A 20 -2.19 -3.89 5.55
N ALA A 21 -1.34 -4.59 4.79
CA ALA A 21 0.09 -4.68 5.02
C ALA A 21 0.78 -3.32 4.88
N LEU A 22 0.41 -2.55 3.85
CA LEU A 22 0.92 -1.20 3.62
C LEU A 22 0.56 -0.27 4.79
N ARG A 23 -0.70 -0.29 5.23
CA ARG A 23 -1.16 0.50 6.39
C ARG A 23 -0.45 0.08 7.67
N HIS A 24 -0.25 -1.22 7.88
CA HIS A 24 0.50 -1.72 9.03
C HIS A 24 1.96 -1.28 9.00
N ALA A 25 2.56 -1.17 7.81
CA ALA A 25 3.89 -0.60 7.59
C ALA A 25 3.94 0.95 7.65
N GLY A 26 2.80 1.62 7.92
CA GLY A 26 2.73 3.08 8.04
C GLY A 26 2.50 3.83 6.73
N TYR A 27 2.32 3.12 5.61
CA TYR A 27 1.96 3.72 4.34
C TYR A 27 0.45 3.91 4.26
N THR A 28 0.03 5.15 4.07
CA THR A 28 -1.38 5.52 3.89
C THR A 28 -1.64 6.18 2.55
N ARG A 29 -0.58 6.53 1.80
CA ARG A 29 -0.67 7.18 0.49
C ARG A 29 0.24 6.52 -0.51
N LEU A 30 -0.21 6.45 -1.77
CA LEU A 30 0.57 5.90 -2.88
C LEU A 30 1.91 6.64 -3.07
N ALA A 31 1.92 7.96 -2.87
CA ALA A 31 3.13 8.78 -2.99
C ALA A 31 4.28 8.33 -2.06
N GLN A 32 3.99 7.81 -0.87
CA GLN A 32 5.02 7.30 0.05
C GLN A 32 5.71 6.05 -0.50
N LEU A 33 5.05 5.32 -1.42
CA LEU A 33 5.64 4.16 -2.07
C LEU A 33 6.68 4.54 -3.14
N THR A 34 6.79 5.82 -3.50
CA THR A 34 7.83 6.30 -4.43
C THR A 34 9.21 6.41 -3.77
N GLU A 35 9.24 6.43 -2.43
CA GLU A 35 10.46 6.52 -1.62
C GLU A 35 11.06 5.14 -1.31
N VAL A 36 10.34 4.06 -1.65
CA VAL A 36 10.76 2.68 -1.42
C VAL A 36 10.80 1.87 -2.70
N THR A 37 11.57 0.79 -2.69
CA THR A 37 11.67 -0.10 -3.82
C THR A 37 10.51 -1.09 -3.88
N ALA A 38 10.20 -1.58 -5.09
CA ALA A 38 9.24 -2.66 -5.28
C ALA A 38 9.60 -3.93 -4.48
N ALA A 39 10.89 -4.18 -4.24
CA ALA A 39 11.36 -5.31 -3.45
C ALA A 39 11.04 -5.16 -1.96
N GLU A 40 11.20 -3.96 -1.40
CA GLU A 40 10.81 -3.65 -0.03
C GLU A 40 9.30 -3.75 0.16
N VAL A 41 8.52 -3.27 -0.81
CA VAL A 41 7.06 -3.39 -0.81
C VAL A 41 6.63 -4.87 -0.90
N LEU A 42 7.33 -5.70 -1.68
CA LEU A 42 7.11 -7.15 -1.75
C LEU A 42 7.50 -7.91 -0.47
N ALA A 43 8.42 -7.36 0.33
CA ALA A 43 8.81 -7.96 1.60
C ALA A 43 7.71 -7.83 2.67
N LEU A 44 6.73 -6.93 2.48
CA LEU A 44 5.60 -6.78 3.38
C LEU A 44 4.68 -8.00 3.32
N HIS A 45 4.46 -8.65 4.47
CA HIS A 45 3.60 -9.82 4.57
C HIS A 45 2.17 -9.50 4.11
N GLY A 46 1.73 -10.14 3.02
CA GLY A 46 0.41 -9.90 2.41
C GLY A 46 0.45 -9.07 1.12
N VAL A 47 1.61 -8.52 0.74
CA VAL A 47 1.79 -7.86 -0.55
C VAL A 47 2.33 -8.85 -1.59
N GLY A 48 1.53 -9.12 -2.62
CA GLY A 48 1.94 -9.98 -3.74
C GLY A 48 2.44 -9.19 -4.95
N PRO A 49 3.10 -9.86 -5.93
CA PRO A 49 3.56 -9.23 -7.17
C PRO A 49 2.44 -8.60 -8.00
N LYS A 50 1.21 -9.12 -7.89
CA LYS A 50 0.03 -8.48 -8.48
C LYS A 50 -0.24 -7.10 -7.85
N ALA A 51 -0.17 -6.99 -6.52
CA ALA A 51 -0.40 -5.73 -5.83
C ALA A 51 0.65 -4.70 -6.23
N VAL A 52 1.92 -5.09 -6.28
CA VAL A 52 3.01 -4.20 -6.74
C VAL A 52 2.83 -3.76 -8.18
N ARG A 53 2.33 -4.62 -9.07
CA ARG A 53 1.98 -4.20 -10.44
C ARG A 53 0.90 -3.13 -10.41
N VAL A 54 -0.18 -3.34 -9.67
CA VAL A 54 -1.29 -2.38 -9.57
C VAL A 54 -0.87 -1.06 -8.92
N LEU A 55 0.05 -1.09 -7.95
CA LEU A 55 0.57 0.13 -7.30
C LEU A 55 1.53 0.94 -8.21
N ARG A 56 1.96 0.37 -9.34
CA ARG A 56 2.85 1.03 -10.31
C ARG A 56 2.12 1.53 -11.56
N GLU A 57 0.86 1.16 -11.74
CA GLU A 57 -0.01 1.60 -12.83
C GLU A 57 -0.69 2.92 -12.46
#